data_AF-A0A842XXR7-F1
#
_entry.id   AF-A0A842XXR7-F1
#
_cell.length_a   1.000
_cell.length_b   1.000
_cell.length_c   1.000
_cell.angle_alpha   90.00
_cell.angle_beta   90.00
_cell.angle_gamma   90.00
#
_symmetry.space_group_name_H-M   'P 1'
#
loop_
_entity.id
_entity.type
_entity.pdbx_description
1 polymer ?
#
loop_
_entity_poly.entity_id
_entity_poly.type
_entity_poly.pdbx_seq_one_letter_code
_entity_poly.pdbx_strand_id
1 'polypeptide(L)'
;MNTSLKILLLVFAALLVPGCLQAAEKAPGEEDTPINLVRMGGQDMVQRLSTGEIAGFVGWEPWPSIAITEGYGKSLLDSGDIWEDHPCCVVAYDNDWYEDTENADEILNRASLIQMKSVEYINSAKNRSHPDHEELVGFTMEFGGLTNRDAAELSLDNVDFVYMPNIEGTQTFIGRIMDFGIFDVDKWKQSGYQTAEEYANDLITTEYVDWAIQNKDMPLTELALPETVTIRYGYLINDVHELPFYIGWKKGWFDDVGINITLAEGAPFQNGAFQMQKGFKAGAVDIGSLGIPPVIIHRINSNDFTIDDTKVGVISGMNNEGSVIVVANNINSLRDLRGKTVGYPGPGTIQHVLFLMAADKEGLKVSY
;
A
#
# COMPACT_ATOMS: atom_id res chain seq x y z
N MET A 1 -45.04 27.26 -66.04
CA MET A 1 -45.15 28.73 -66.07
C MET A 1 -46.40 29.10 -65.29
N ASN A 2 -46.45 29.91 -64.24
CA ASN A 2 -45.42 30.64 -63.49
C ASN A 2 -45.96 30.81 -62.05
N THR A 3 -45.14 30.37 -61.11
CA THR A 3 -44.66 31.14 -59.94
C THR A 3 -45.55 32.27 -59.41
N SER A 4 -46.10 32.07 -58.20
CA SER A 4 -46.38 33.17 -57.28
C SER A 4 -45.33 33.17 -56.17
N LEU A 5 -44.33 34.04 -56.34
CA LEU A 5 -43.29 34.35 -55.37
C LEU A 5 -43.85 35.42 -54.41
N LYS A 6 -44.10 35.07 -53.15
CA LYS A 6 -44.25 36.03 -52.05
C LYS A 6 -43.02 35.90 -51.15
N ILE A 7 -42.16 36.89 -51.25
CA ILE A 7 -41.00 37.09 -50.38
C ILE A 7 -41.54 37.45 -49.00
N LEU A 8 -41.31 36.59 -48.01
CA LEU A 8 -41.48 36.91 -46.59
C LEU A 8 -40.07 37.04 -46.01
N LEU A 9 -39.68 38.28 -45.65
CA LEU A 9 -38.50 38.52 -44.83
C LEU A 9 -38.74 37.88 -43.46
N LEU A 10 -38.06 36.77 -43.19
CA LEU A 10 -37.92 36.22 -41.84
C LEU A 10 -36.76 36.94 -41.16
N VAL A 11 -37.09 37.90 -40.31
CA VAL A 11 -36.16 38.47 -39.32
C VAL A 11 -35.83 37.35 -38.34
N PHE A 12 -34.59 36.87 -38.35
CA PHE A 12 -34.06 36.01 -37.28
C PHE A 12 -33.90 36.87 -36.03
N ALA A 13 -34.91 36.86 -35.16
CA ALA A 13 -34.70 37.22 -33.76
C ALA A 13 -34.01 36.02 -33.09
N ALA A 14 -32.69 36.12 -32.90
CA ALA A 14 -31.95 35.23 -32.02
C ALA A 14 -32.47 35.44 -30.59
N LEU A 15 -33.46 34.64 -30.19
CA LEU A 15 -33.81 34.44 -28.79
C LEU A 15 -32.66 33.66 -28.14
N LEU A 16 -31.74 34.39 -27.52
CA LEU A 16 -30.88 33.84 -26.48
C LEU A 16 -31.78 33.41 -25.33
N VAL A 17 -32.17 32.13 -25.34
CA VAL A 17 -32.69 31.48 -24.14
C VAL A 17 -31.48 31.29 -23.23
N PRO A 18 -31.41 31.92 -22.04
CA PRO A 18 -30.46 31.47 -21.04
C PRO A 18 -30.87 30.04 -20.69
N GLY A 19 -30.13 29.08 -21.21
CA GLY A 19 -30.22 27.70 -20.78
C GLY A 19 -29.81 27.66 -19.32
N CYS A 20 -30.79 27.80 -18.43
CA CYS A 20 -30.70 27.23 -17.11
C CYS A 20 -30.47 25.74 -17.34
N LEU A 21 -29.24 25.27 -17.11
CA LEU A 21 -29.04 23.90 -16.70
C LEU A 21 -29.85 23.74 -15.41
N GLN A 22 -31.09 23.26 -15.56
CA GLN A 22 -31.79 22.64 -14.46
C GLN A 22 -30.95 21.42 -14.09
N ALA A 23 -30.13 21.58 -13.06
CA ALA A 23 -29.70 20.46 -12.25
C ALA A 23 -30.97 19.68 -11.93
N ALA A 24 -31.02 18.40 -12.33
CA ALA A 24 -32.12 17.54 -11.97
C ALA A 24 -32.32 17.66 -10.46
N GLU A 25 -33.50 18.10 -10.02
CA GLU A 25 -33.84 18.14 -8.61
C GLU A 25 -33.74 16.72 -8.05
N LYS A 26 -32.75 16.52 -7.17
CA LYS A 26 -32.47 15.27 -6.48
C LYS A 26 -33.65 14.93 -5.57
N ALA A 27 -34.14 13.69 -5.65
CA ALA A 27 -35.17 13.19 -4.75
C ALA A 27 -34.64 13.19 -3.29
N PRO A 28 -35.36 13.77 -2.31
CA PRO A 28 -34.91 13.78 -0.93
C PRO A 28 -35.15 12.42 -0.27
N GLY A 29 -34.08 11.80 0.29
CA GLY A 29 -34.20 10.64 1.19
C GLY A 29 -33.16 9.53 1.03
N GLU A 30 -32.44 9.46 -0.09
CA GLU A 30 -31.47 8.37 -0.35
C GLU A 30 -30.00 8.77 -0.09
N GLU A 31 -29.66 10.07 -0.10
CA GLU A 31 -28.27 10.54 -0.20
C GLU A 31 -27.40 10.37 1.07
N ASP A 32 -27.96 10.00 2.22
CA ASP A 32 -27.24 10.08 3.50
C ASP A 32 -26.93 8.73 4.17
N THR A 33 -27.28 7.62 3.54
CA THR A 33 -26.99 6.28 4.10
C THR A 33 -25.50 5.96 3.92
N PRO A 34 -24.72 5.79 5.00
CA PRO A 34 -23.29 5.55 4.90
C PRO A 34 -22.98 4.15 4.35
N ILE A 35 -21.79 3.99 3.78
CA ILE A 35 -21.18 2.68 3.53
C ILE A 35 -20.64 2.15 4.88
N ASN A 36 -20.88 0.88 5.18
CA ASN A 36 -20.45 0.28 6.45
C ASN A 36 -19.14 -0.50 6.28
N LEU A 37 -18.03 0.04 6.77
CA LEU A 37 -16.72 -0.62 6.75
C LEU A 37 -16.56 -1.57 7.93
N VAL A 38 -16.30 -2.85 7.66
CA VAL A 38 -16.10 -3.86 8.70
C VAL A 38 -14.71 -4.45 8.60
N ARG A 39 -13.99 -4.40 9.72
CA ARG A 39 -12.62 -4.93 9.81
C ARG A 39 -12.61 -6.44 9.63
N MET A 40 -11.77 -6.94 8.73
CA MET A 40 -11.55 -8.37 8.52
C MET A 40 -10.20 -8.63 7.83
N GLY A 41 -9.69 -9.87 7.89
CA GLY A 41 -8.48 -10.27 7.18
C GLY A 41 -8.74 -10.58 5.70
N GLY A 42 -7.69 -10.61 4.88
CA GLY A 42 -7.83 -10.80 3.42
C GLY A 42 -8.57 -12.09 3.02
N GLN A 43 -8.25 -13.21 3.66
CA GLN A 43 -8.97 -14.48 3.43
C GLN A 43 -10.47 -14.36 3.75
N ASP A 44 -10.82 -13.71 4.86
CA ASP A 44 -12.21 -13.48 5.26
C ASP A 44 -12.93 -12.57 4.25
N MET A 45 -12.26 -11.56 3.70
CA MET A 45 -12.84 -10.68 2.67
C MET A 45 -13.25 -11.49 1.44
N VAL A 46 -12.35 -12.35 0.94
CA VAL A 46 -12.62 -13.20 -0.23
C VAL A 46 -13.79 -14.16 0.05
N GLN A 47 -13.79 -14.82 1.22
CA GLN A 47 -14.85 -15.77 1.59
C GLN A 47 -16.21 -15.09 1.79
N ARG A 48 -16.25 -13.92 2.43
CA ARG A 48 -17.51 -13.21 2.67
C ARG A 48 -18.05 -12.57 1.40
N LEU A 49 -17.19 -12.18 0.47
CA LEU A 49 -17.63 -11.75 -0.85
C LEU A 49 -18.22 -12.92 -1.64
N SER A 50 -17.59 -14.10 -1.63
CA SER A 50 -18.06 -15.27 -2.39
C SER A 50 -19.41 -15.80 -1.92
N THR A 51 -19.73 -15.61 -0.63
CA THR A 51 -21.02 -15.99 -0.03
C THR A 51 -22.07 -14.86 -0.11
N GLY A 52 -21.69 -13.67 -0.55
CA GLY A 52 -22.55 -12.49 -0.63
C GLY A 52 -22.87 -11.83 0.72
N GLU A 53 -22.10 -12.14 1.77
CA GLU A 53 -22.23 -11.52 3.10
C GLU A 53 -21.78 -10.05 3.08
N ILE A 54 -20.77 -9.72 2.26
CA ILE A 54 -20.35 -8.34 1.99
C ILE A 54 -20.53 -7.99 0.52
N ALA A 55 -20.71 -6.70 0.23
CA ALA A 55 -20.91 -6.21 -1.14
C ALA A 55 -19.61 -5.92 -1.88
N GLY A 56 -18.50 -5.86 -1.15
CA GLY A 56 -17.16 -5.61 -1.67
C GLY A 56 -16.15 -5.52 -0.54
N PHE A 57 -14.89 -5.31 -0.89
CA PHE A 57 -13.82 -5.03 0.04
C PHE A 57 -12.74 -4.16 -0.63
N VAL A 58 -11.93 -3.49 0.18
CA VAL A 58 -10.66 -2.89 -0.25
C VAL A 58 -9.52 -3.71 0.35
N GLY A 59 -8.61 -4.21 -0.49
CA GLY A 59 -7.58 -5.15 -0.08
C GLY A 59 -6.28 -4.98 -0.84
N TRP A 60 -5.20 -5.56 -0.30
CA TRP A 60 -3.89 -5.66 -0.93
C TRP A 60 -3.72 -6.99 -1.66
N GLU A 61 -2.84 -7.06 -2.64
CA GLU A 61 -2.52 -8.31 -3.34
C GLU A 61 -1.95 -9.38 -2.37
N PRO A 62 -2.42 -10.63 -2.46
CA PRO A 62 -3.09 -11.22 -3.62
C PRO A 62 -4.62 -11.33 -3.51
N TRP A 63 -5.23 -10.81 -2.43
CA TRP A 63 -6.63 -11.07 -2.12
C TRP A 63 -7.61 -10.57 -3.19
N PRO A 64 -7.42 -9.36 -3.77
CA PRO A 64 -8.18 -8.94 -4.94
C PRO A 64 -8.08 -9.90 -6.12
N SER A 65 -6.86 -10.28 -6.49
CA SER A 65 -6.63 -11.17 -7.63
C SER A 65 -7.30 -12.52 -7.43
N ILE A 66 -7.21 -13.11 -6.23
CA ILE A 66 -7.94 -14.35 -5.90
C ILE A 66 -9.45 -14.16 -6.13
N ALA A 67 -10.05 -13.11 -5.55
CA ALA A 67 -11.48 -12.89 -5.67
C ALA A 67 -11.94 -12.69 -7.13
N ILE A 68 -11.13 -12.02 -7.93
CA ILE A 68 -11.41 -11.76 -9.35
C ILE A 68 -11.26 -13.03 -10.18
N THR A 69 -10.17 -13.77 -10.03
CA THR A 69 -9.90 -14.98 -10.84
C THR A 69 -10.82 -16.14 -10.51
N GLU A 70 -11.29 -16.23 -9.26
CA GLU A 70 -12.30 -17.21 -8.85
C GLU A 70 -13.74 -16.78 -9.23
N GLY A 71 -13.91 -15.57 -9.77
CA GLY A 71 -15.20 -15.05 -10.23
C GLY A 71 -16.15 -14.58 -9.11
N TYR A 72 -15.65 -14.42 -7.89
CA TYR A 72 -16.43 -13.95 -6.74
C TYR A 72 -16.78 -12.47 -6.82
N GLY A 73 -16.00 -11.69 -7.56
CA GLY A 73 -16.25 -10.27 -7.80
C GLY A 73 -15.43 -9.72 -8.97
N LYS A 74 -15.44 -8.40 -9.09
CA LYS A 74 -14.68 -7.65 -10.09
C LYS A 74 -13.98 -6.46 -9.45
N SER A 75 -12.87 -6.00 -10.04
CA SER A 75 -12.28 -4.69 -9.69
C SER A 75 -13.31 -3.59 -9.98
N LEU A 76 -13.50 -2.69 -9.01
CA LEU A 76 -14.25 -1.46 -9.17
C LEU A 76 -13.32 -0.27 -9.41
N LEU A 77 -12.25 -0.19 -8.62
CA LEU A 77 -11.21 0.85 -8.68
C LEU A 77 -9.88 0.22 -8.26
N ASP A 78 -8.85 0.42 -9.07
CA ASP A 78 -7.48 0.15 -8.68
C ASP A 78 -6.96 1.33 -7.86
N SER A 79 -5.99 1.11 -6.98
CA SER A 79 -5.57 2.16 -6.03
C SER A 79 -4.91 3.36 -6.72
N GLY A 80 -4.23 3.15 -7.84
CA GLY A 80 -3.68 4.22 -8.68
C GLY A 80 -4.75 5.14 -9.28
N ASP A 81 -5.98 4.64 -9.54
CA ASP A 81 -7.09 5.48 -10.01
C ASP A 81 -7.62 6.43 -8.92
N ILE A 82 -7.41 6.06 -7.65
CA ILE A 82 -7.78 6.86 -6.49
C ILE A 82 -6.67 7.88 -6.21
N TRP A 83 -5.43 7.40 -6.18
CA TRP A 83 -4.23 8.17 -5.94
C TRP A 83 -3.03 7.53 -6.66
N GLU A 84 -2.70 8.09 -7.81
CA GLU A 84 -1.56 7.68 -8.64
C GLU A 84 -0.25 7.73 -7.85
N ASP A 85 0.56 6.68 -8.00
CA ASP A 85 1.89 6.51 -7.41
C ASP A 85 1.91 6.61 -5.86
N HIS A 86 0.80 6.28 -5.18
CA HIS A 86 0.76 6.37 -3.73
C HIS A 86 1.75 5.38 -3.07
N PRO A 87 2.41 5.78 -1.96
CA PRO A 87 3.30 4.88 -1.25
C PRO A 87 2.52 3.73 -0.62
N CYS A 88 3.13 2.54 -0.55
CA CYS A 88 2.57 1.43 0.19
C CYS A 88 3.56 0.86 1.19
N CYS A 89 4.42 -0.07 0.77
CA CYS A 89 5.21 -0.91 1.67
C CYS A 89 6.69 -0.48 1.60
N VAL A 90 7.41 -0.59 2.71
CA VAL A 90 8.77 -0.08 2.90
C VAL A 90 9.61 -1.05 3.74
N VAL A 91 10.93 -0.86 3.75
CA VAL A 91 11.84 -1.50 4.70
C VAL A 91 12.18 -0.50 5.80
N ALA A 92 11.92 -0.90 7.04
CA ALA A 92 12.16 -0.11 8.24
C ALA A 92 13.14 -0.81 9.21
N TYR A 93 13.81 -0.04 10.05
CA TYR A 93 14.65 -0.54 11.15
C TYR A 93 14.22 0.05 12.49
N ASP A 94 14.53 -0.70 13.54
CA ASP A 94 14.34 -0.29 14.93
C ASP A 94 15.46 0.66 15.39
N ASN A 95 15.11 1.81 15.96
CA ASN A 95 16.11 2.82 16.33
C ASN A 95 16.97 2.37 17.52
N ASP A 96 16.42 1.64 18.49
CA ASP A 96 17.20 1.12 19.62
C ASP A 96 18.24 0.10 19.12
N TRP A 97 17.82 -0.82 18.23
CA TRP A 97 18.77 -1.71 17.55
C TRP A 97 19.86 -0.95 16.78
N TYR A 98 19.49 0.11 16.06
CA TYR A 98 20.44 0.92 15.30
C TYR A 98 21.49 1.57 16.21
N GLU A 99 21.04 2.18 17.32
CA GLU A 99 21.93 2.84 18.29
C GLU A 99 22.86 1.86 19.02
N ASP A 100 22.39 0.64 19.27
CA ASP A 100 23.15 -0.42 19.95
C ASP A 100 24.07 -1.23 19.01
N THR A 101 24.00 -1.02 17.69
CA THR A 101 24.74 -1.80 16.69
C THR A 101 25.87 -0.98 16.06
N GLU A 102 27.13 -1.33 16.37
CA GLU A 102 28.33 -0.58 15.94
C GLU A 102 28.44 -0.37 14.42
N ASN A 103 28.00 -1.34 13.61
CA ASN A 103 28.07 -1.32 12.15
C ASN A 103 26.69 -1.23 11.47
N ALA A 104 25.70 -0.61 12.13
CA ALA A 104 24.33 -0.54 11.64
C ALA A 104 24.23 0.02 10.20
N ASP A 105 24.93 1.12 9.89
CA ASP A 105 24.90 1.71 8.54
C ASP A 105 25.40 0.76 7.46
N GLU A 106 26.46 -0.02 7.74
CA GLU A 106 26.97 -1.02 6.80
C GLU A 106 25.95 -2.14 6.57
N ILE A 107 25.22 -2.55 7.59
CA ILE A 107 24.14 -3.53 7.49
C ILE A 107 22.98 -2.97 6.65
N LEU A 108 22.54 -1.74 6.94
CA LEU A 108 21.42 -1.09 6.25
C LEU A 108 21.73 -0.81 4.77
N ASN A 109 22.97 -0.42 4.45
CA ASN A 109 23.47 -0.30 3.07
C ASN A 109 23.25 -1.60 2.27
N ARG A 110 23.61 -2.74 2.86
CA ARG A 110 23.50 -4.07 2.22
C ARG A 110 22.06 -4.56 2.18
N ALA A 111 21.28 -4.33 3.23
CA ALA A 111 19.85 -4.63 3.23
C ALA A 111 19.11 -3.86 2.12
N SER A 112 19.40 -2.56 1.95
CA SER A 112 18.88 -1.73 0.87
C SER A 112 19.34 -2.22 -0.51
N LEU A 113 20.60 -2.65 -0.65
CA LEU A 113 21.10 -3.25 -1.90
C LEU A 113 20.35 -4.53 -2.28
N ILE A 114 20.11 -5.43 -1.33
CA ILE A 114 19.37 -6.67 -1.61
C ILE A 114 17.91 -6.36 -1.94
N GLN A 115 17.32 -5.38 -1.26
CA GLN A 115 15.98 -4.90 -1.56
C GLN A 115 15.89 -4.39 -3.01
N MET A 116 16.79 -3.50 -3.42
CA MET A 116 16.85 -2.96 -4.78
C MET A 116 17.05 -4.07 -5.83
N LYS A 117 17.99 -4.99 -5.61
CA LYS A 117 18.23 -6.13 -6.53
C LYS A 117 17.01 -7.03 -6.67
N SER A 118 16.26 -7.23 -5.59
CA SER A 118 15.04 -8.03 -5.60
C SER A 118 13.93 -7.35 -6.38
N VAL A 119 13.76 -6.03 -6.23
CA VAL A 119 12.84 -5.23 -7.06
C VAL A 119 13.23 -5.29 -8.54
N GLU A 120 14.52 -5.10 -8.88
CA GLU A 120 14.99 -5.20 -10.27
C GLU A 120 14.75 -6.59 -10.89
N TYR A 121 15.00 -7.64 -10.11
CA TYR A 121 14.70 -9.02 -10.51
C TYR A 121 13.21 -9.19 -10.79
N ILE A 122 12.33 -8.79 -9.87
CA ILE A 122 10.88 -8.91 -10.04
C ILE A 122 10.43 -8.14 -11.29
N ASN A 123 10.82 -6.87 -11.42
CA ASN A 123 10.38 -6.02 -12.53
C ASN A 123 10.86 -6.54 -13.90
N SER A 124 12.05 -7.14 -13.98
CA SER A 124 12.51 -7.79 -15.21
C SER A 124 11.77 -9.11 -15.47
N ALA A 125 11.55 -9.93 -14.44
CA ALA A 125 10.89 -11.22 -14.54
C ALA A 125 9.36 -11.14 -14.69
N LYS A 126 8.72 -10.00 -14.44
CA LYS A 126 7.29 -9.75 -14.77
C LYS A 126 7.02 -9.92 -16.27
N ASN A 127 8.01 -9.68 -17.13
CA ASN A 127 7.87 -10.00 -18.54
C ASN A 127 7.76 -11.52 -18.73
N ARG A 128 6.62 -11.99 -19.22
CA ARG A 128 6.31 -13.43 -19.43
C ARG A 128 7.30 -14.19 -20.32
N SER A 129 8.10 -13.48 -21.13
CA SER A 129 9.15 -14.08 -21.97
C SER A 129 10.52 -14.14 -21.28
N HIS A 130 10.66 -13.56 -20.09
CA HIS A 130 11.90 -13.57 -19.33
C HIS A 130 12.20 -14.99 -18.81
N PRO A 131 13.45 -15.48 -18.85
CA PRO A 131 13.81 -16.81 -18.38
C PRO A 131 13.42 -17.08 -16.92
N ASP A 132 13.44 -16.04 -16.09
CA ASP A 132 13.14 -16.12 -14.66
C ASP A 132 11.65 -15.97 -14.33
N HIS A 133 10.79 -15.77 -15.33
CA HIS A 133 9.36 -15.53 -15.10
C HIS A 133 8.67 -16.69 -14.36
N GLU A 134 8.99 -17.93 -14.73
CA GLU A 134 8.44 -19.12 -14.05
C GLU A 134 8.90 -19.22 -12.58
N GLU A 135 10.13 -18.79 -12.29
CA GLU A 135 10.65 -18.75 -10.92
C GLU A 135 9.92 -17.65 -10.11
N LEU A 136 9.73 -16.45 -10.69
CA LEU A 136 8.98 -15.37 -10.06
C LEU A 136 7.54 -15.77 -9.73
N VAL A 137 6.83 -16.40 -10.67
CA VAL A 137 5.47 -16.90 -10.43
C VAL A 137 5.49 -17.97 -9.33
N GLY A 138 6.49 -18.85 -9.32
CA GLY A 138 6.70 -19.84 -8.25
C GLY A 138 6.84 -19.20 -6.87
N PHE A 139 7.70 -18.18 -6.72
CA PHE A 139 7.86 -17.44 -5.47
C PHE A 139 6.57 -16.73 -5.06
N THR A 140 5.87 -16.11 -6.01
CA THR A 140 4.60 -15.42 -5.76
C THR A 140 3.54 -16.39 -5.24
N MET A 141 3.44 -17.57 -5.85
CA MET A 141 2.49 -18.61 -5.41
C MET A 141 2.83 -19.16 -4.04
N GLU A 142 4.10 -19.48 -3.78
CA GLU A 142 4.55 -19.98 -2.48
C GLU A 142 4.30 -18.94 -1.38
N PHE A 143 4.74 -17.71 -1.59
CA PHE A 143 4.68 -16.65 -0.60
C PHE A 143 3.25 -16.17 -0.33
N GLY A 144 2.46 -15.98 -1.39
CA GLY A 144 1.07 -15.57 -1.30
C GLY A 144 0.11 -16.69 -0.87
N GLY A 145 0.60 -17.93 -0.74
CA GLY A 145 -0.24 -19.10 -0.45
C GLY A 145 -1.24 -19.40 -1.58
N LEU A 146 -0.87 -19.12 -2.83
CA LEU A 146 -1.76 -19.21 -3.99
C LEU A 146 -1.71 -20.61 -4.61
N THR A 147 -2.87 -21.12 -4.97
CA THR A 147 -3.02 -22.36 -5.76
C THR A 147 -3.35 -22.09 -7.22
N ASN A 148 -3.75 -20.87 -7.56
CA ASN A 148 -4.17 -20.45 -8.89
C ASN A 148 -3.08 -19.57 -9.51
N ARG A 149 -2.52 -20.01 -10.65
CA ARG A 149 -1.49 -19.25 -11.37
C ARG A 149 -2.01 -17.90 -11.85
N ASP A 150 -3.23 -17.83 -12.35
CA ASP A 150 -3.78 -16.60 -12.90
C ASP A 150 -3.91 -15.52 -11.81
N ALA A 151 -4.20 -15.94 -10.57
CA ALA A 151 -4.19 -15.04 -9.42
C ALA A 151 -2.79 -14.50 -9.14
N ALA A 152 -1.76 -15.35 -9.18
CA ALA A 152 -0.38 -14.92 -8.96
C ALA A 152 0.09 -13.92 -10.03
N GLU A 153 -0.22 -14.19 -11.29
CA GLU A 153 0.13 -13.30 -12.40
C GLU A 153 -0.61 -11.96 -12.32
N LEU A 154 -1.91 -11.98 -12.02
CA LEU A 154 -2.69 -10.76 -11.83
C LEU A 154 -2.18 -9.94 -10.63
N SER A 155 -1.82 -10.60 -9.53
CA SER A 155 -1.22 -9.94 -8.37
C SER A 155 0.11 -9.27 -8.71
N LEU A 156 0.97 -9.95 -9.48
CA LEU A 156 2.22 -9.34 -9.94
C LEU A 156 1.95 -8.13 -10.82
N ASP A 157 1.00 -8.22 -11.75
CA ASP A 157 0.64 -7.14 -12.66
C ASP A 157 0.11 -5.91 -11.91
N ASN A 158 -0.68 -6.10 -10.86
CA ASN A 158 -1.30 -5.03 -10.06
C ASN A 158 -0.33 -4.31 -9.11
N VAL A 159 0.82 -4.90 -8.77
CA VAL A 159 1.81 -4.29 -7.86
C VAL A 159 2.91 -3.58 -8.63
N ASP A 160 3.16 -2.32 -8.29
CA ASP A 160 4.29 -1.55 -8.78
C ASP A 160 5.48 -1.63 -7.80
N PHE A 161 6.41 -2.54 -8.06
CA PHE A 161 7.56 -2.75 -7.17
C PHE A 161 8.59 -1.65 -7.36
N VAL A 162 8.94 -0.97 -6.26
CA VAL A 162 9.88 0.15 -6.24
C VAL A 162 10.85 0.00 -5.06
N TYR A 163 12.09 0.47 -5.23
CA TYR A 163 13.08 0.49 -4.14
C TYR A 163 13.36 1.92 -3.64
N MET A 164 13.00 2.95 -4.40
CA MET A 164 13.05 4.34 -3.94
C MET A 164 11.84 4.63 -3.05
N PRO A 165 12.02 5.16 -1.83
CA PRO A 165 10.90 5.53 -0.99
C PRO A 165 10.21 6.79 -1.53
N ASN A 166 8.87 6.80 -1.54
CA ASN A 166 8.09 7.95 -1.98
C ASN A 166 7.82 8.92 -0.81
N ILE A 167 8.73 9.89 -0.63
CA ILE A 167 8.67 10.89 0.46
C ILE A 167 7.48 11.85 0.27
N GLU A 168 7.27 12.39 -0.93
CA GLU A 168 6.16 13.32 -1.22
C GLU A 168 4.80 12.66 -0.99
N GLY A 169 4.65 11.42 -1.47
CA GLY A 169 3.47 10.62 -1.22
C GLY A 169 3.28 10.35 0.27
N THR A 170 4.35 10.10 1.01
CA THR A 170 4.30 9.93 2.47
C THR A 170 3.83 11.19 3.18
N GLN A 171 4.32 12.37 2.79
CA GLN A 171 3.84 13.66 3.32
C GLN A 171 2.35 13.86 3.07
N THR A 172 1.90 13.55 1.85
CA THR A 172 0.49 13.60 1.47
C THR A 172 -0.34 12.65 2.35
N PHE A 173 0.15 11.42 2.57
CA PHE A 173 -0.52 10.44 3.43
C PHE A 173 -0.68 10.97 4.86
N ILE A 174 0.40 11.49 5.44
CA ILE A 174 0.43 12.07 6.79
C ILE A 174 -0.62 13.19 6.91
N GLY A 175 -0.70 14.08 5.91
CA GLY A 175 -1.74 15.10 5.85
C GLY A 175 -3.16 14.52 5.83
N ARG A 176 -3.41 13.49 5.01
CA ARG A 176 -4.73 12.85 4.93
C ARG A 176 -5.15 12.18 6.23
N ILE A 177 -4.24 11.48 6.90
CA ILE A 177 -4.58 10.84 8.19
C ILE A 177 -4.79 11.87 9.31
N MET A 178 -4.17 13.06 9.23
CA MET A 178 -4.50 14.18 10.11
C MET A 178 -5.89 14.73 9.83
N ASP A 179 -6.22 14.98 8.57
CA ASP A 179 -7.54 15.48 8.14
C ASP A 179 -8.67 14.52 8.55
N PHE A 180 -8.43 13.21 8.46
CA PHE A 180 -9.36 12.17 8.89
C PHE A 180 -9.36 11.91 10.41
N GLY A 181 -8.51 12.60 11.19
CA GLY A 181 -8.46 12.45 12.65
C GLY A 181 -7.97 11.08 13.12
N ILE A 182 -7.10 10.42 12.36
CA ILE A 182 -6.56 9.08 12.67
C ILE A 182 -5.38 9.15 13.65
N PHE A 183 -4.62 10.25 13.67
CA PHE A 183 -3.63 10.47 14.72
C PHE A 183 -4.28 10.79 16.06
N ASP A 184 -3.69 10.25 17.12
CA ASP A 184 -3.93 10.74 18.48
C ASP A 184 -3.33 12.15 18.59
N VAL A 185 -4.20 13.13 18.80
CA VAL A 185 -3.83 14.56 18.81
C VAL A 185 -2.86 14.90 19.94
N ASP A 186 -2.95 14.22 21.08
CA ASP A 186 -2.07 14.48 22.21
C ASP A 186 -0.70 13.82 21.99
N LYS A 187 -0.67 12.64 21.39
CA LYS A 187 0.58 12.00 20.95
C LYS A 187 1.28 12.80 19.85
N TRP A 188 0.55 13.31 18.87
CA TRP A 188 1.11 14.17 17.83
C TRP A 188 1.73 15.46 18.41
N LYS A 189 1.13 16.05 19.45
CA LYS A 189 1.75 17.20 20.13
C LYS A 189 3.01 16.81 20.91
N GLN A 190 3.01 15.62 21.52
CA GLN A 190 4.16 15.10 22.27
C GLN A 190 5.35 14.78 21.36
N SER A 191 5.11 14.37 20.11
CA SER A 191 6.19 14.07 19.16
C SER A 191 7.02 15.29 18.74
N GLY A 192 6.50 16.51 18.93
CA GLY A 192 7.22 17.74 18.62
C GLY A 192 7.19 18.16 17.14
N TYR A 193 6.90 17.25 16.21
CA TYR A 193 6.72 17.58 14.79
C TYR A 193 5.60 18.61 14.57
N GLN A 194 5.87 19.60 13.72
CA GLN A 194 4.93 20.67 13.39
C GLN A 194 4.22 20.44 12.06
N THR A 195 4.86 19.72 11.12
CA THR A 195 4.32 19.50 9.77
C THR A 195 4.47 18.05 9.32
N ALA A 196 3.68 17.67 8.32
CA ALA A 196 3.82 16.39 7.64
C ALA A 196 5.19 16.21 6.97
N GLU A 197 5.73 17.30 6.41
CA GLU A 197 7.05 17.35 5.79
C GLU A 197 8.17 17.05 6.81
N GLU A 198 8.14 17.71 7.97
CA GLU A 198 9.13 17.49 9.03
C GLU A 198 9.16 16.03 9.47
N TYR A 199 7.98 15.44 9.69
CA TYR A 199 7.88 14.05 10.12
C TYR A 199 8.32 13.06 9.03
N ALA A 200 7.91 13.29 7.76
CA ALA A 200 8.31 12.41 6.66
C ALA A 200 9.84 12.42 6.43
N ASN A 201 10.46 13.61 6.49
CA ASN A 201 11.89 13.77 6.27
C ASN A 201 12.73 13.22 7.43
N ASP A 202 12.20 13.20 8.66
CA ASP A 202 12.84 12.54 9.80
C ASP A 202 12.66 11.01 9.76
N LEU A 203 11.54 10.52 9.22
CA LEU A 203 11.25 9.09 9.11
C LEU A 203 12.03 8.40 7.98
N ILE A 204 12.19 9.06 6.85
CA ILE A 204 12.69 8.44 5.61
C ILE A 204 14.03 9.04 5.22
N THR A 205 15.01 8.17 4.97
CA THR A 205 16.30 8.53 4.36
C THR A 205 16.47 7.83 3.02
N THR A 206 17.12 8.49 2.07
CA THR A 206 17.47 7.89 0.76
C THR A 206 18.91 7.40 0.70
N GLU A 207 19.73 7.68 1.72
CA GLU A 207 21.18 7.47 1.66
C GLU A 207 21.57 6.01 1.39
N TYR A 208 20.84 5.07 1.97
CA TYR A 208 21.08 3.64 1.78
C TYR A 208 20.68 3.17 0.38
N VAL A 209 19.68 3.81 -0.24
CA VAL A 209 19.33 3.53 -1.64
C VAL A 209 20.34 4.17 -2.58
N ASP A 210 20.80 5.38 -2.29
CA ASP A 210 21.85 6.04 -3.05
C ASP A 210 23.15 5.22 -3.04
N TRP A 211 23.52 4.65 -1.88
CA TRP A 211 24.62 3.71 -1.78
C TRP A 211 24.38 2.44 -2.59
N ALA A 212 23.18 1.85 -2.49
CA ALA A 212 22.83 0.65 -3.26
C ALA A 212 22.98 0.89 -4.77
N ILE A 213 22.48 2.02 -5.28
CA ILE A 213 22.58 2.41 -6.70
C ILE A 213 24.05 2.52 -7.13
N GLN A 214 24.91 3.14 -6.30
CA GLN A 214 26.33 3.31 -6.60
C GLN A 214 27.08 1.97 -6.66
N ASN A 215 26.62 0.95 -5.93
CA ASN A 215 27.29 -0.34 -5.80
C ASN A 215 26.55 -1.48 -6.54
N LYS A 216 25.47 -1.19 -7.28
CA LYS A 216 24.57 -2.18 -7.86
C LYS A 216 25.23 -3.21 -8.78
N ASP A 217 26.29 -2.81 -9.46
CA ASP A 217 26.99 -3.64 -10.46
C ASP A 217 28.15 -4.44 -9.86
N MET A 218 28.47 -4.26 -8.57
CA MET A 218 29.52 -5.03 -7.89
C MET A 218 29.03 -6.43 -7.48
N PRO A 219 29.90 -7.46 -7.47
CA PRO A 219 29.56 -8.77 -6.93
C PRO A 219 29.18 -8.68 -5.45
N LEU A 220 28.08 -9.35 -5.06
CA LEU A 220 27.59 -9.32 -3.66
C LEU A 220 28.66 -9.76 -2.66
N THR A 221 29.43 -10.79 -2.99
CA THR A 221 30.50 -11.33 -2.15
C THR A 221 31.66 -10.36 -1.95
N GLU A 222 31.89 -9.42 -2.86
CA GLU A 222 32.88 -8.34 -2.69
C GLU A 222 32.35 -7.22 -1.80
N LEU A 223 31.03 -7.09 -1.70
CA LEU A 223 30.35 -6.15 -0.81
C LEU A 223 30.02 -6.77 0.55
N ALA A 224 30.35 -8.03 0.80
CA ALA A 224 30.00 -8.70 2.05
C ALA A 224 30.56 -8.00 3.29
N LEU A 225 29.82 -8.09 4.40
CA LEU A 225 30.34 -7.66 5.69
C LEU A 225 31.59 -8.48 6.07
N PRO A 226 32.60 -7.87 6.72
CA PRO A 226 33.79 -8.58 7.17
C PRO A 226 33.46 -9.73 8.14
N GLU A 227 32.45 -9.53 8.97
CA GLU A 227 31.91 -10.53 9.89
C GLU A 227 30.41 -10.68 9.64
N THR A 228 29.94 -11.93 9.56
CA THR A 228 28.52 -12.21 9.38
C THR A 228 27.73 -11.75 10.59
N VAL A 229 26.67 -10.98 10.34
CA VAL A 229 25.72 -10.54 11.37
C VAL A 229 24.43 -11.35 11.27
N THR A 230 23.66 -11.41 12.36
CA THR A 230 22.31 -11.97 12.35
C THR A 230 21.30 -10.88 12.57
N ILE A 231 20.27 -10.84 11.74
CA ILE A 231 19.18 -9.86 11.80
C ILE A 231 17.87 -10.59 12.08
N ARG A 232 17.11 -10.11 13.07
CA ARG A 232 15.75 -10.54 13.36
C ARG A 232 14.80 -9.78 12.46
N TYR A 233 14.40 -10.41 11.36
CA TYR A 233 13.60 -9.79 10.32
C TYR A 233 12.10 -9.98 10.57
N GLY A 234 11.34 -8.89 10.53
CA GLY A 234 9.86 -8.91 10.56
C GLY A 234 9.26 -8.71 9.18
N TYR A 235 8.22 -9.46 8.84
CA TYR A 235 7.52 -9.35 7.55
C TYR A 235 6.05 -9.78 7.69
N LEU A 236 5.19 -9.40 6.75
CA LEU A 236 3.75 -9.68 6.72
C LEU A 236 3.43 -10.99 5.99
N ILE A 237 2.52 -11.77 6.57
CA ILE A 237 2.09 -13.04 5.99
C ILE A 237 1.22 -12.84 4.74
N ASN A 238 1.55 -13.56 3.66
CA ASN A 238 0.79 -13.62 2.41
C ASN A 238 0.50 -12.26 1.76
N ASP A 239 1.37 -11.27 1.96
CA ASP A 239 1.27 -9.96 1.34
C ASP A 239 2.25 -9.91 0.16
N VAL A 240 1.75 -10.01 -1.08
CA VAL A 240 2.61 -10.03 -2.29
C VAL A 240 3.43 -8.75 -2.43
N HIS A 241 3.09 -7.68 -1.71
CA HIS A 241 3.90 -6.47 -1.65
C HIS A 241 5.29 -6.76 -1.09
N GLU A 242 5.44 -7.76 -0.20
CA GLU A 242 6.71 -8.08 0.45
C GLU A 242 7.58 -9.10 -0.30
N LEU A 243 7.19 -9.40 -1.55
CA LEU A 243 7.91 -10.32 -2.41
C LEU A 243 9.40 -9.94 -2.60
N PRO A 244 9.82 -8.66 -2.67
CA PRO A 244 11.24 -8.30 -2.74
C PRO A 244 12.07 -8.87 -1.59
N PHE A 245 11.63 -8.73 -0.34
CA PHE A 245 12.32 -9.33 0.80
C PHE A 245 12.36 -10.86 0.67
N TYR A 246 11.21 -11.47 0.39
CA TYR A 246 11.10 -12.93 0.32
C TYR A 246 12.03 -13.53 -0.74
N ILE A 247 12.11 -12.92 -1.92
CA ILE A 247 13.00 -13.37 -3.00
C ILE A 247 14.46 -13.18 -2.61
N GLY A 248 14.86 -12.00 -2.12
CA GLY A 248 16.22 -11.76 -1.68
C GLY A 248 16.68 -12.76 -0.61
N TRP A 249 15.77 -13.12 0.30
CA TRP A 249 16.00 -14.12 1.34
C TRP A 249 16.11 -15.54 0.77
N LYS A 250 15.15 -15.98 -0.06
CA LYS A 250 15.15 -17.34 -0.64
C LYS A 250 16.27 -17.59 -1.63
N LYS A 251 16.73 -16.55 -2.32
CA LYS A 251 17.87 -16.65 -3.24
C LYS A 251 19.22 -16.60 -2.54
N GLY A 252 19.25 -16.41 -1.22
CA GLY A 252 20.49 -16.37 -0.41
C GLY A 252 21.28 -15.07 -0.56
N TRP A 253 20.69 -14.02 -1.15
CA TRP A 253 21.43 -12.78 -1.44
C TRP A 253 21.79 -12.00 -0.18
N PHE A 254 21.00 -12.12 0.90
CA PHE A 254 21.39 -11.61 2.20
C PHE A 254 22.63 -12.34 2.75
N ASP A 255 22.70 -13.67 2.62
CA ASP A 255 23.86 -14.44 3.06
C ASP A 255 25.13 -14.06 2.25
N ASP A 256 24.99 -13.83 0.94
CA ASP A 256 26.08 -13.39 0.06
C ASP A 256 26.70 -12.05 0.47
N VAL A 257 25.94 -11.17 1.16
CA VAL A 257 26.43 -9.90 1.72
C VAL A 257 26.78 -9.99 3.21
N GLY A 258 26.80 -11.20 3.79
CA GLY A 258 27.14 -11.44 5.19
C GLY A 258 26.03 -11.12 6.18
N ILE A 259 24.76 -11.13 5.75
CA ILE A 259 23.58 -10.94 6.61
C ILE A 259 22.81 -12.25 6.71
N ASN A 260 22.88 -12.89 7.87
CA ASN A 260 22.03 -14.04 8.18
C ASN A 260 20.65 -13.57 8.66
N ILE A 261 19.60 -13.90 7.93
CA ILE A 261 18.22 -13.56 8.30
C ILE A 261 17.64 -14.64 9.21
N THR A 262 17.17 -14.21 10.38
CA THR A 262 16.32 -15.01 11.28
C THR A 262 14.97 -14.34 11.40
N LEU A 263 13.89 -15.13 11.48
CA LEU A 263 12.57 -14.54 11.67
C LEU A 263 12.44 -14.01 13.09
N ALA A 264 12.01 -12.75 13.22
CA ALA A 264 11.74 -12.12 14.50
C ALA A 264 10.66 -12.88 15.28
N GLU A 265 10.66 -12.76 16.61
CA GLU A 265 9.60 -13.33 17.44
C GLU A 265 8.24 -12.73 17.03
N GLY A 266 7.29 -13.60 16.70
CA GLY A 266 5.97 -13.20 16.20
C GLY A 266 5.87 -13.03 14.68
N ALA A 267 6.98 -13.09 13.94
CA ALA A 267 6.97 -13.12 12.48
C ALA A 267 6.58 -14.52 11.94
N PRO A 268 5.89 -14.60 10.79
CA PRO A 268 5.32 -13.47 10.05
C PRO A 268 4.13 -12.84 10.78
N PHE A 269 3.99 -11.52 10.65
CA PHE A 269 2.93 -10.76 11.29
C PHE A 269 1.67 -10.71 10.42
N GLN A 270 0.51 -10.63 11.06
CA GLN A 270 -0.79 -10.60 10.37
C GLN A 270 -1.09 -9.25 9.68
N ASN A 271 -0.45 -8.17 10.12
CA ASN A 271 -0.54 -6.83 9.53
C ASN A 271 0.53 -5.92 10.17
N GLY A 272 0.81 -4.79 9.51
CA GLY A 272 1.85 -3.87 9.96
C GLY A 272 1.59 -3.22 11.33
N ALA A 273 0.33 -3.06 11.76
CA ALA A 273 0.02 -2.55 13.10
C ALA A 273 0.52 -3.51 14.19
N PHE A 274 0.32 -4.82 13.99
CA PHE A 274 0.88 -5.81 14.91
C PHE A 274 2.41 -5.89 14.84
N GLN A 275 3.01 -5.76 13.67
CA GLN A 275 4.48 -5.70 13.55
C GLN A 275 5.06 -4.50 14.28
N MET A 276 4.45 -3.32 14.18
CA MET A 276 4.87 -2.14 14.94
C MET A 276 4.72 -2.33 16.45
N GLN A 277 3.59 -2.87 16.92
CA GLN A 277 3.29 -2.97 18.36
C GLN A 277 3.91 -4.18 19.07
N LYS A 278 4.10 -5.29 18.36
CA LYS A 278 4.58 -6.56 18.92
C LYS A 278 5.96 -6.96 18.41
N GLY A 279 6.41 -6.33 17.32
CA GLY A 279 7.76 -6.47 16.78
C GLY A 279 8.65 -5.32 17.24
N PHE A 280 8.60 -4.18 16.53
CA PHE A 280 9.44 -3.00 16.77
C PHE A 280 9.33 -2.49 18.21
N LYS A 281 8.14 -2.10 18.67
CA LYS A 281 7.93 -1.60 20.04
C LYS A 281 8.35 -2.58 21.15
N ALA A 282 8.36 -3.88 20.86
CA ALA A 282 8.75 -4.91 21.81
C ALA A 282 10.27 -5.21 21.78
N GLY A 283 11.04 -4.56 20.91
CA GLY A 283 12.45 -4.83 20.66
C GLY A 283 12.69 -6.22 20.04
N ALA A 284 11.68 -6.79 19.37
CA ALA A 284 11.75 -8.14 18.79
C ALA A 284 12.19 -8.16 17.32
N VAL A 285 12.01 -7.05 16.61
CA VAL A 285 12.36 -6.86 15.19
C VAL A 285 13.50 -5.86 15.09
N ASP A 286 14.57 -6.21 14.38
CA ASP A 286 15.70 -5.31 14.10
C ASP A 286 15.45 -4.52 12.81
N ILE A 287 15.09 -5.24 11.74
CA ILE A 287 14.74 -4.72 10.41
C ILE A 287 13.46 -5.42 9.97
N GLY A 288 12.57 -4.76 9.26
CA GLY A 288 11.40 -5.43 8.71
C GLY A 288 10.77 -4.71 7.54
N SER A 289 10.05 -5.49 6.74
CA SER A 289 9.17 -5.00 5.69
C SER A 289 7.75 -4.86 6.23
N LEU A 290 7.09 -3.74 5.92
CA LEU A 290 5.69 -3.46 6.25
C LEU A 290 5.19 -2.19 5.56
N GLY A 291 3.88 -1.93 5.63
CA GLY A 291 3.28 -0.70 5.13
C GLY A 291 3.85 0.58 5.78
N ILE A 292 4.11 1.62 5.00
CA ILE A 292 4.39 2.96 5.50
C ILE A 292 3.25 3.52 6.37
N PRO A 293 1.94 3.24 6.12
CA PRO A 293 0.88 3.73 7.00
C PRO A 293 0.99 3.28 8.48
N PRO A 294 1.13 1.97 8.80
CA PRO A 294 1.31 1.57 10.18
C PRO A 294 2.61 2.08 10.77
N VAL A 295 3.69 2.22 10.00
CA VAL A 295 4.95 2.87 10.46
C VAL A 295 4.65 4.29 10.94
N ILE A 296 4.05 5.11 10.07
CA ILE A 296 3.69 6.51 10.35
C ILE A 296 2.80 6.62 11.59
N ILE A 297 1.74 5.82 11.65
CA ILE A 297 0.71 5.93 12.68
C ILE A 297 1.24 5.41 14.02
N HIS A 298 1.87 4.24 14.07
CA HIS A 298 2.24 3.60 15.33
C HIS A 298 3.52 4.16 15.94
N ARG A 299 4.43 4.74 15.14
CA ARG A 299 5.55 5.56 15.65
C ARG A 299 5.06 6.80 16.42
N ILE A 300 3.81 7.24 16.22
CA ILE A 300 3.19 8.31 17.01
C ILE A 300 2.21 7.75 18.05
N ASN A 301 1.13 7.11 17.60
CA ASN A 301 0.00 6.73 18.46
C ASN A 301 0.37 5.67 19.50
N SER A 302 1.32 4.78 19.17
CA SER A 302 1.72 3.69 20.07
C SER A 302 2.97 4.02 20.89
N ASN A 303 3.67 5.10 20.58
CA ASN A 303 4.94 5.46 21.20
C ASN A 303 4.76 5.99 22.63
N ASP A 304 5.62 5.55 23.55
CA ASP A 304 5.84 6.23 24.82
C ASP A 304 6.98 7.25 24.68
N PHE A 305 6.64 8.51 24.39
CA PHE A 305 7.61 9.60 24.22
C PHE A 305 8.48 9.91 25.45
N THR A 306 8.25 9.27 26.61
CA THR A 306 9.17 9.39 27.74
C THR A 306 10.43 8.53 27.59
N ILE A 307 10.35 7.49 26.77
CA ILE A 307 11.44 6.55 26.48
C ILE A 307 11.64 6.30 24.97
N ASP A 308 10.76 6.85 24.13
CA ASP A 308 10.77 6.79 22.66
C ASP A 308 10.77 5.36 22.06
N ASP A 309 10.06 4.44 22.74
CA ASP A 309 10.08 2.98 22.52
C ASP A 309 9.45 2.47 21.21
N THR A 310 9.10 3.34 20.27
CA THR A 310 8.52 2.95 18.97
C THR A 310 9.14 3.75 17.83
N LYS A 311 10.36 4.27 18.03
CA LYS A 311 11.08 5.01 17.00
C LYS A 311 11.66 4.04 15.96
N VAL A 312 11.30 4.28 14.70
CA VAL A 312 11.75 3.50 13.54
C VAL A 312 12.18 4.44 12.43
N GLY A 313 13.16 4.01 11.63
CA GLY A 313 13.58 4.69 10.41
C GLY A 313 13.30 3.84 9.17
N VAL A 314 13.17 4.49 8.01
CA VAL A 314 12.89 3.84 6.71
C VAL A 314 14.06 4.01 5.76
N ILE A 315 14.52 2.90 5.17
CA ILE A 315 15.74 2.86 4.35
C ILE A 315 15.47 2.65 2.87
N SER A 316 14.30 2.12 2.50
CA SER A 316 13.99 1.77 1.11
C SER A 316 12.49 1.58 0.92
N GLY A 317 12.03 1.84 -0.31
CA GLY A 317 10.70 1.44 -0.75
C GLY A 317 10.61 -0.07 -1.01
N MET A 318 9.39 -0.56 -1.18
CA MET A 318 9.14 -1.94 -1.59
C MET A 318 8.14 -2.03 -2.73
N ASN A 319 7.06 -1.28 -2.64
CA ASN A 319 6.12 -1.07 -3.73
C ASN A 319 5.31 0.22 -3.52
N ASN A 320 4.88 0.78 -4.65
CA ASN A 320 3.76 1.70 -4.74
C ASN A 320 2.55 0.91 -5.25
N GLU A 321 1.36 1.43 -5.00
CA GLU A 321 0.10 0.83 -5.46
C GLU A 321 -0.08 -0.66 -5.07
N GLY A 322 -0.92 -1.41 -5.79
CA GLY A 322 -1.19 -2.82 -5.48
C GLY A 322 -2.34 -3.07 -4.50
N SER A 323 -3.25 -2.10 -4.33
CA SER A 323 -4.53 -2.31 -3.66
C SER A 323 -5.69 -2.14 -4.63
N VAL A 324 -6.80 -2.83 -4.37
CA VAL A 324 -7.97 -2.81 -5.25
C VAL A 324 -9.24 -2.78 -4.41
N ILE A 325 -10.22 -1.99 -4.84
CA ILE A 325 -11.60 -2.09 -4.37
C ILE A 325 -12.30 -3.14 -5.22
N VAL A 326 -12.51 -4.33 -4.66
CA VAL A 326 -13.23 -5.42 -5.31
C VAL A 326 -14.69 -5.41 -4.86
N VAL A 327 -15.62 -5.59 -5.79
CA VAL A 327 -17.05 -5.59 -5.50
C VAL A 327 -17.75 -6.79 -6.12
N ALA A 328 -18.92 -7.12 -5.58
CA ALA A 328 -19.79 -8.12 -6.18
C ALA A 328 -20.17 -7.72 -7.62
N ASN A 329 -20.35 -8.70 -8.49
CA ASN A 329 -20.51 -8.49 -9.94
C ASN A 329 -21.68 -7.54 -10.33
N ASN A 330 -22.68 -7.40 -9.47
CA ASN A 330 -23.84 -6.53 -9.67
C ASN A 330 -23.64 -5.06 -9.23
N ILE A 331 -22.52 -4.73 -8.59
CA ILE A 331 -22.14 -3.36 -8.18
C ILE A 331 -21.39 -2.67 -9.33
N ASN A 332 -21.72 -1.42 -9.66
CA ASN A 332 -21.13 -0.71 -10.80
C ASN A 332 -20.50 0.64 -10.43
N SER A 333 -20.69 1.11 -9.20
CA SER A 333 -20.12 2.36 -8.70
C SER A 333 -19.98 2.32 -7.17
N LEU A 334 -19.17 3.22 -6.60
CA LEU A 334 -19.10 3.38 -5.14
C LEU A 334 -20.47 3.76 -4.54
N ARG A 335 -21.30 4.50 -5.28
CA ARG A 335 -22.66 4.86 -4.85
C ARG A 335 -23.59 3.67 -4.61
N ASP A 336 -23.34 2.56 -5.31
CA ASP A 336 -24.11 1.31 -5.13
C ASP A 336 -23.77 0.62 -3.80
N LEU A 337 -22.69 1.01 -3.12
CA LEU A 337 -22.29 0.47 -1.82
C LEU A 337 -23.00 1.14 -0.63
N ARG A 338 -23.79 2.20 -0.85
CA ARG A 338 -24.56 2.86 0.22
C ARG A 338 -25.43 1.87 1.00
N GLY A 339 -25.33 1.90 2.32
CA GLY A 339 -26.04 0.99 3.22
C GLY A 339 -25.59 -0.47 3.15
N LYS A 340 -24.54 -0.77 2.38
CA LYS A 340 -23.95 -2.12 2.29
C LYS A 340 -22.70 -2.21 3.16
N THR A 341 -22.34 -3.45 3.47
CA THR A 341 -21.11 -3.76 4.20
C THR A 341 -19.95 -3.97 3.22
N VAL A 342 -18.82 -3.37 3.52
CA VAL A 342 -17.57 -3.47 2.77
C VAL A 342 -16.43 -3.89 3.71
N GLY A 343 -15.66 -4.90 3.33
CA GLY A 343 -14.51 -5.37 4.10
C GLY A 343 -13.29 -4.45 3.96
N TYR A 344 -12.52 -4.29 5.03
CA TYR A 344 -11.23 -3.58 4.99
C TYR A 344 -10.26 -4.09 6.08
N PRO A 345 -8.94 -3.83 5.96
CA PRO A 345 -7.94 -4.45 6.84
C PRO A 345 -7.98 -3.93 8.28
N GLY A 346 -8.44 -2.69 8.48
CA GLY A 346 -8.52 -2.05 9.78
C GLY A 346 -8.19 -0.55 9.72
N PRO A 347 -8.43 0.18 10.82
CA PRO A 347 -8.20 1.62 10.86
C PRO A 347 -6.70 1.93 10.68
N GLY A 348 -6.42 2.95 9.86
CA GLY A 348 -5.07 3.46 9.64
C GLY A 348 -4.24 2.75 8.55
N THR A 349 -4.77 1.74 7.86
CA THR A 349 -4.06 1.15 6.72
C THR A 349 -4.17 2.03 5.45
N ILE A 350 -3.34 1.77 4.43
CA ILE A 350 -3.44 2.50 3.16
C ILE A 350 -4.82 2.26 2.52
N GLN A 351 -5.33 1.03 2.57
CA GLN A 351 -6.64 0.65 2.03
C GLN A 351 -7.77 1.42 2.71
N HIS A 352 -7.67 1.64 4.03
CA HIS A 352 -8.62 2.44 4.76
C HIS A 352 -8.65 3.89 4.24
N VAL A 353 -7.48 4.52 4.15
CA VAL A 353 -7.37 5.92 3.70
C VAL A 353 -7.77 6.07 2.23
N LEU A 354 -7.36 5.16 1.35
CA LEU A 354 -7.77 5.14 -0.05
C LEU A 354 -9.29 5.03 -0.21
N PHE A 355 -9.94 4.16 0.57
CA PHE A 355 -11.39 4.04 0.53
C PHE A 355 -12.08 5.33 1.00
N LEU A 356 -11.57 5.95 2.07
CA LEU A 356 -12.08 7.25 2.54
C LEU A 356 -11.89 8.36 1.50
N MET A 357 -10.73 8.41 0.83
CA MET A 357 -10.47 9.37 -0.24
C MET A 357 -11.41 9.17 -1.43
N ALA A 358 -11.64 7.92 -1.84
CA ALA A 358 -12.55 7.60 -2.93
C ALA A 358 -14.01 7.94 -2.59
N ALA A 359 -14.44 7.64 -1.36
CA ALA A 359 -15.76 7.99 -0.85
C ALA A 359 -15.94 9.52 -0.76
N ASP A 360 -14.97 10.25 -0.21
CA ASP A 360 -15.00 11.71 -0.07
C ASP A 360 -15.09 12.42 -1.43
N LYS A 361 -14.32 11.95 -2.42
CA LYS A 361 -14.37 12.44 -3.81
C LYS A 361 -15.76 12.32 -4.43
N GLU A 362 -16.56 11.33 -4.01
CA GLU A 362 -17.94 11.15 -4.47
C GLU A 362 -19.00 11.77 -3.54
N GLY A 363 -18.60 12.35 -2.41
CA GLY A 363 -19.49 12.88 -1.37
C GLY A 363 -20.24 11.79 -0.59
N LEU A 364 -19.64 10.60 -0.48
CA LEU A 364 -20.22 9.44 0.20
C LEU A 364 -19.78 9.40 1.67
N LYS A 365 -20.74 9.11 2.56
CA LYS A 365 -20.46 8.91 3.99
C LYS A 365 -19.99 7.48 4.26
N VAL A 366 -19.10 7.33 5.23
CA VAL A 366 -18.59 6.05 5.71
C VAL A 366 -18.86 5.91 7.21
N SER A 367 -19.19 4.70 7.63
CA SER A 367 -19.41 4.28 9.03
C SER A 367 -18.66 2.98 9.31
N TYR A 368 -18.57 2.57 10.59
CA TYR A 368 -17.80 1.41 11.05
C TYR A 368 -18.63 0.48 11.94
#